data_AF-A0A5N7BJA9-F1
#
_entry.id   AF-A0A5N7BJA9-F1
#
_cell.length_a   1.000
_cell.length_b   1.000
_cell.length_c   1.000
_cell.angle_alpha   90.00
_cell.angle_beta   90.00
_cell.angle_gamma   90.00
#
_symmetry.space_group_name_H-M   'P 1'
#
loop_
_entity.id
_entity.type
_entity.pdbx_description
1 polymer ?
#
loop_
_entity_poly.entity_id
_entity_poly.type
_entity_poly.pdbx_seq_one_letter_code
_entity_poly.pdbx_strand_id
1 'polypeptide(L)'
;MATTDSESSVLQFEYTADGDTLYWDLSSINLDSDSEFITAGFAATPNDSSCTAATCSAGDTDCADSYQEPDDTNTNSCSSSAGITLTLG
;
A
#
# COMPACT_ATOMS: atom_id res chain seq x y z
N MET A 1 -23.29 -2.62 0.90
CA MET A 1 -22.68 -2.02 -0.31
C MET A 1 -22.92 -0.53 -0.25
N ALA A 2 -21.86 0.29 -0.37
CA ALA A 2 -21.98 1.73 -0.40
C ALA A 2 -22.84 2.16 -1.61
N THR A 3 -23.73 3.14 -1.42
CA THR A 3 -24.65 3.64 -2.45
C THR A 3 -24.16 4.95 -3.08
N THR A 4 -22.97 5.39 -2.69
CA THR A 4 -22.29 6.62 -3.12
C THR A 4 -20.79 6.35 -3.15
N ASP A 5 -20.13 6.74 -4.23
CA ASP A 5 -18.67 6.72 -4.28
C ASP A 5 -18.15 7.83 -3.35
N SER A 6 -17.45 7.43 -2.28
CA SER A 6 -16.80 8.33 -1.35
C SER A 6 -15.31 8.02 -1.35
N GLU A 7 -14.50 9.01 -1.70
CA GLU A 7 -13.03 8.95 -1.64
C GLU A 7 -12.51 9.48 -0.29
N SER A 8 -13.36 9.50 0.74
CA SER A 8 -13.02 10.03 2.06
C SER A 8 -12.12 9.11 2.88
N SER A 9 -12.08 7.81 2.55
CA SER A 9 -11.35 6.76 3.27
C SER A 9 -10.79 5.74 2.27
N VAL A 10 -9.51 5.87 1.92
CA VAL A 10 -8.91 5.17 0.78
C VAL A 10 -7.54 4.64 1.15
N LEU A 11 -7.39 3.31 1.07
CA LEU A 11 -6.10 2.67 0.99
C LEU A 11 -5.59 2.85 -0.44
N GLN A 12 -4.40 3.44 -0.58
CA GLN A 12 -3.81 3.70 -1.88
C GLN A 12 -2.66 2.72 -2.13
N PHE A 13 -2.65 2.14 -3.32
CA PHE A 13 -1.47 1.52 -3.91
C PHE A 13 -0.97 2.46 -4.99
N GLU A 14 0.17 3.09 -4.75
CA GLU A 14 0.75 4.09 -5.64
C GLU A 14 1.92 3.47 -6.42
N TYR A 15 2.06 3.80 -7.70
CA TYR A 15 3.18 3.30 -8.49
C TYR A 15 3.59 4.26 -9.61
N THR A 16 4.87 4.21 -9.97
CA THR A 16 5.46 4.92 -11.11
C THR A 16 6.50 4.03 -11.78
N ALA A 17 6.34 3.78 -13.08
CA ALA A 17 7.35 3.10 -13.89
C ALA A 17 8.28 4.12 -14.57
N ASP A 18 9.57 3.99 -14.35
CA ASP A 18 10.62 4.82 -14.95
C ASP A 18 11.76 3.94 -15.48
N GLY A 19 11.76 3.71 -16.81
CA GLY A 19 12.71 2.83 -17.48
C GLY A 19 12.63 1.38 -16.96
N ASP A 20 13.75 0.91 -16.40
CA ASP A 20 13.89 -0.46 -15.86
C ASP A 20 13.48 -0.56 -14.39
N THR A 21 12.98 0.54 -13.79
CA THR A 21 12.60 0.62 -12.38
C THR A 21 11.10 0.87 -12.24
N LEU A 22 10.45 0.11 -11.36
CA LEU A 22 9.12 0.40 -10.84
C LEU A 22 9.28 0.91 -9.40
N TYR A 23 8.79 2.12 -9.15
CA TYR A 23 8.62 2.67 -7.81
C TYR A 23 7.20 2.42 -7.36
N TRP A 24 6.99 2.02 -6.12
CA TRP A 24 5.66 1.77 -5.59
C TRP A 24 5.61 1.86 -4.07
N ASP A 25 4.42 2.08 -3.52
CA ASP A 25 4.17 2.10 -2.09
C ASP A 25 2.70 1.81 -1.74
N LEU A 26 2.48 1.58 -0.45
CA LEU A 26 1.16 1.60 0.17
C LEU A 26 1.02 2.91 0.92
N SER A 27 -0.15 3.54 0.84
CA SER A 27 -0.41 4.82 1.49
C SER A 27 -1.75 4.80 2.22
N SER A 28 -1.66 5.07 3.52
CA SER A 28 -2.77 5.16 4.48
C SER A 28 -3.06 6.61 4.88
N ILE A 29 -2.41 7.60 4.25
CA ILE A 29 -2.59 9.04 4.52
C ILE A 29 -4.07 9.45 4.48
N ASN A 30 -4.83 8.86 3.55
CA ASN A 30 -6.26 9.13 3.36
C ASN A 30 -7.15 7.97 3.85
N LEU A 31 -6.62 7.03 4.63
CA LEU A 31 -7.34 5.87 5.14
C LEU A 31 -7.75 6.12 6.58
N ASP A 32 -9.05 6.02 6.88
CA ASP A 32 -9.49 6.15 8.27
C ASP A 32 -8.98 4.97 9.11
N SER A 33 -8.57 5.28 10.34
CA SER A 33 -8.04 4.29 11.30
C SER A 33 -9.06 3.22 11.71
N ASP A 34 -10.37 3.47 11.50
CA ASP A 34 -11.45 2.51 11.75
C ASP A 34 -11.91 1.76 10.48
N SER A 35 -11.18 1.87 9.37
CA SER A 35 -11.53 1.19 8.13
C SER A 35 -11.47 -0.34 8.25
N GLU A 36 -12.27 -1.02 7.41
CA GLU A 36 -12.24 -2.49 7.30
C GLU A 36 -10.89 -3.00 6.79
N PHE A 37 -10.14 -2.20 6.01
CA PHE A 37 -8.80 -2.57 5.56
C PHE A 37 -7.80 -2.58 6.70
N ILE A 38 -7.84 -1.60 7.60
CA ILE A 38 -7.03 -1.63 8.83
C ILE A 38 -7.46 -2.82 9.68
N THR A 39 -8.76 -3.01 9.88
CA THR A 39 -9.30 -4.11 10.70
C THR A 39 -8.86 -5.49 10.20
N ALA A 40 -8.86 -5.71 8.89
CA ALA A 40 -8.48 -6.99 8.28
C ALA A 40 -6.97 -7.14 8.07
N GLY A 41 -6.23 -6.03 7.95
CA GLY A 41 -4.84 -6.01 7.50
C GLY A 41 -4.73 -6.06 5.98
N PHE A 42 -3.55 -5.72 5.47
CA PHE A 42 -3.27 -5.72 4.03
C PHE A 42 -1.78 -5.88 3.74
N ALA A 43 -1.45 -6.35 2.55
CA ALA A 43 -0.07 -6.56 2.14
C ALA A 43 0.12 -6.39 0.63
N ALA A 44 1.29 -5.91 0.23
CA ALA A 44 1.76 -5.87 -1.15
C ALA A 44 3.02 -6.74 -1.29
N THR A 45 2.92 -7.80 -2.10
CA THR A 45 4.00 -8.77 -2.29
C THR A 45 4.49 -8.75 -3.74
N PRO A 46 5.74 -8.31 -4.00
CA PRO A 46 6.38 -8.47 -5.30
C PRO A 46 6.65 -9.95 -5.62
N ASN A 47 6.57 -10.32 -6.89
CA ASN A 47 7.04 -11.63 -7.37
C ASN A 47 8.56 -11.66 -7.70
N ASP A 48 9.23 -10.54 -7.51
CA ASP A 48 10.67 -10.37 -7.68
C ASP A 48 11.36 -10.43 -6.31
N SER A 49 12.25 -11.40 -6.13
CA SER A 49 12.97 -11.63 -4.87
C SER A 49 13.96 -10.52 -4.49
N SER A 50 14.29 -9.63 -5.41
CA SER A 50 15.16 -8.47 -5.12
C SER A 50 14.41 -7.33 -4.44
N CYS A 51 13.09 -7.48 -4.24
CA CYS A 51 12.19 -6.43 -3.81
C CYS A 51 11.56 -6.76 -2.47
N THR A 52 11.37 -5.74 -1.64
CA THR A 52 10.78 -5.88 -0.32
C THR A 52 9.26 -5.98 -0.42
N ALA A 53 8.64 -6.82 0.39
CA ALA A 53 7.19 -6.82 0.57
C ALA A 53 6.78 -5.83 1.66
N ALA A 54 5.60 -5.24 1.54
CA ALA A 54 5.02 -4.36 2.55
C ALA A 54 3.83 -5.07 3.22
N THR A 55 3.78 -5.12 4.54
CA THR A 55 2.74 -5.82 5.30
C THR A 55 2.25 -5.01 6.49
N CYS A 56 0.95 -4.73 6.51
CA CYS A 56 0.25 -4.10 7.64
C CYS A 56 -0.64 -5.13 8.32
N SER A 57 -0.39 -5.34 9.62
CA SER A 57 -1.13 -6.33 10.40
C SER A 57 -2.58 -5.88 10.64
N ALA A 58 -3.47 -6.85 10.84
CA ALA A 58 -4.85 -6.56 11.25
C ALA A 58 -4.88 -5.70 12.53
N GLY A 59 -5.57 -4.56 12.45
CA GLY A 59 -5.72 -3.56 13.49
C GLY A 59 -4.54 -2.58 13.64
N ASP A 60 -3.54 -2.63 12.77
CA ASP A 60 -2.38 -1.74 12.84
C ASP A 60 -2.68 -0.38 12.18
N THR A 61 -3.01 0.62 13.01
CA THR A 61 -3.35 1.97 12.54
C THR A 61 -2.14 2.80 12.14
N ASP A 62 -0.94 2.43 12.62
CA ASP A 62 0.30 3.19 12.42
C ASP A 62 1.34 2.32 11.70
N CYS A 63 0.88 1.55 10.71
CA CYS A 63 1.70 0.57 10.01
C CYS A 63 2.93 1.23 9.36
N ALA A 64 4.12 0.78 9.77
CA ALA A 64 5.39 1.31 9.31
C ALA A 64 5.73 0.98 7.83
N ASP A 65 5.02 0.01 7.22
CA ASP A 65 5.20 -0.39 5.82
C ASP A 65 4.28 0.39 4.85
N SER A 66 3.48 1.32 5.38
CA SER A 66 2.60 2.21 4.62
C SER A 66 2.93 3.65 4.96
N TYR A 67 2.85 4.56 3.99
CA TYR A 67 2.86 5.99 4.26
C TYR A 67 1.74 6.34 5.24
N GLN A 68 2.11 6.98 6.36
CA GLN A 68 1.17 7.56 7.33
C GLN A 68 1.04 9.07 7.17
N GLU A 69 2.10 9.72 6.69
CA GLU A 69 2.21 11.18 6.57
C GLU A 69 2.83 11.57 5.22
N PRO A 70 2.55 12.77 4.67
CA PRO A 70 3.04 13.17 3.34
C PRO A 70 4.58 13.21 3.18
N ASP A 71 5.32 13.45 4.26
CA ASP A 71 6.78 13.59 4.24
C ASP A 71 7.52 12.29 4.67
N ASP A 72 6.80 11.17 4.78
CA ASP A 72 7.40 9.86 5.07
C ASP A 72 8.25 9.35 3.88
N THR A 73 9.06 8.31 4.10
CA THR A 73 9.90 7.69 3.07
C THR A 73 9.71 6.19 3.07
N ASN A 74 8.61 5.74 2.45
CA ASN A 74 8.24 4.33 2.31
C ASN A 74 8.14 3.85 0.85
N THR A 75 8.63 4.65 -0.11
CA THR A 75 8.71 4.23 -1.51
C THR A 75 9.67 3.05 -1.67
N ASN A 76 9.12 1.95 -2.18
CA ASN A 76 9.87 0.78 -2.60
C ASN A 76 10.29 0.92 -4.07
N SER A 77 11.32 0.15 -4.46
CA SER A 77 11.71 0.03 -5.86
C SER A 77 11.97 -1.42 -6.23
N CYS A 78 11.63 -1.75 -7.46
CA CYS A 78 11.76 -3.07 -8.05
C CYS A 78 12.09 -2.97 -9.55
N SER A 79 12.39 -4.11 -10.19
CA SER A 79 12.43 -4.16 -11.66
C SER A 79 11.08 -3.70 -12.23
N SER A 80 11.08 -2.97 -13.33
CA SER A 80 9.85 -2.57 -14.04
C SER A 80 9.02 -3.74 -14.57
N SER A 81 9.59 -4.94 -14.60
CA SER A 81 8.90 -6.19 -14.95
C SER A 81 8.27 -6.93 -13.76
N ALA A 82 8.47 -6.42 -12.53
CA ALA A 82 7.93 -7.03 -11.33
C ALA A 82 6.40 -6.94 -11.30
N GLY A 83 5.76 -8.04 -10.92
CA GLY A 83 4.34 -8.06 -10.58
C GLY A 83 4.17 -7.84 -9.08
N ILE A 84 3.27 -6.94 -8.69
CA ILE A 84 2.91 -6.70 -7.29
C ILE A 84 1.52 -7.29 -7.03
N THR A 85 1.40 -8.17 -6.05
CA THR A 85 0.11 -8.72 -5.60
C THR A 85 -0.35 -7.97 -4.36
N LEU A 86 -1.48 -7.27 -4.45
CA LEU A 86 -2.15 -6.64 -3.33
C LEU A 86 -3.16 -7.62 -2.71
N THR A 87 -3.01 -7.87 -1.41
CA THR A 87 -3.93 -8.70 -0.61
C THR A 87 -4.62 -7.79 0.41
N LEU A 88 -5.95 -7.87 0.47
CA LEU A 88 -6.82 -7.09 1.35
C LEU A 88 -7.61 -8.06 2.23
N GLY A 89 -7.19 -8.22 3.49
CA GLY A 89 -7.71 -9.23 4.42
C GLY A 89 -7.25 -10.65 4.13
#